data_AF-A0A844CRA8-F1
#
_entry.id   AF-A0A844CRA8-F1
#
_cell.length_a   1.000
_cell.length_b   1.000
_cell.length_c   1.000
_cell.angle_alpha   90.00
_cell.angle_beta   90.00
_cell.angle_gamma   90.00
#
_symmetry.space_group_name_H-M   'P 1'
#
loop_
_entity.id
_entity.type
_entity.pdbx_description
1 polymer ?
#
loop_
_entity_poly.entity_id
_entity_poly.type
_entity_poly.pdbx_seq_one_letter_code
_entity_poly.pdbx_strand_id
1 'polypeptide(L)'
;MRAVLALAFIAITTFGLPAPAQNAFGDSDPVDFPRPAPQDFPIHGIDAARFQDHIDWRRAKRAGTRFAFVKATEGGDLLDAEFATHLNGALRAGVPVGAYHFYYFCTPPRVQARWFIRHVPKRRGMLPPVLDMEWNHHSPTCQHRPNGAQVRKSAKIFLRILENHYGQRPIVYTTPGFDRDTGLTRLRGYDFWLRSTAETPAQTFPGQGWRFWQYTGTGLVPGITGHVDINVFNGSRADWRRWLSQNLN
;
A
#
# COMPACT_ATOMS: atom_id res chain seq x y z
N MET A 1 22.01 47.54 59.50
CA MET A 1 21.69 47.35 58.07
C MET A 1 21.84 45.87 57.74
N ARG A 2 20.73 45.14 57.53
CA ARG A 2 20.74 43.73 57.09
C ARG A 2 20.18 43.70 55.67
N ALA A 3 20.98 43.27 54.70
CA ALA A 3 20.56 43.05 53.33
C ALA A 3 19.92 41.66 53.19
N VAL A 4 18.71 41.60 52.64
CA VAL A 4 18.03 40.36 52.28
C VAL A 4 18.25 40.15 50.78
N LEU A 5 18.96 39.08 50.41
CA LEU A 5 19.05 38.62 49.02
C LEU A 5 17.75 37.88 48.65
N ALA A 6 17.02 38.40 47.67
CA ALA A 6 15.93 37.69 47.02
C ALA A 6 16.50 36.84 45.86
N LEU A 7 16.46 35.52 45.99
CA LEU A 7 16.70 34.61 44.87
C LEU A 7 15.45 34.55 43.99
N ALA A 8 15.57 35.00 42.74
CA ALA A 8 14.55 34.80 41.72
C ALA A 8 14.68 33.38 41.13
N PHE A 9 13.68 32.53 41.37
CA PHE A 9 13.54 31.25 40.66
C PHE A 9 13.00 31.52 39.25
N ILE A 10 13.85 31.31 38.24
CA ILE A 10 13.43 31.28 36.84
C ILE A 10 12.79 29.90 36.60
N ALA A 11 11.47 29.86 36.48
CA ALA A 11 10.75 28.68 36.04
C ALA A 11 11.03 28.45 34.55
N ILE A 12 11.90 27.49 34.24
CA ILE A 12 12.10 27.00 32.87
C ILE A 12 10.89 26.12 32.55
N THR A 13 9.92 26.66 31.82
CA THR A 13 8.84 25.88 31.23
C THR A 13 9.43 25.05 30.10
N THR A 14 9.64 23.76 30.35
CA THR A 14 9.96 22.79 29.31
C THR A 14 8.73 22.61 28.42
N PHE A 15 8.70 23.30 27.27
CA PHE A 15 7.78 22.95 26.19
C PHE A 15 8.15 21.54 25.72
N GLY A 16 7.41 20.54 26.20
CA GLY A 16 7.49 19.18 25.67
C GLY A 16 7.22 19.23 24.16
N LEU A 17 8.11 18.63 23.37
CA LEU A 17 7.86 18.45 21.95
C LEU A 17 6.49 17.75 21.79
N PRO A 18 5.59 18.23 20.92
CA PRO A 18 4.34 17.53 20.68
C PRO A 18 4.66 16.10 20.26
N ALA A 19 3.98 15.13 20.88
CA ALA A 19 4.04 13.75 20.45
C ALA A 19 3.83 13.69 18.93
N PRO A 20 4.60 12.88 18.18
CA PRO A 20 4.43 12.78 16.75
C PRO A 20 2.96 12.49 16.46
N ALA A 21 2.30 13.37 15.70
CA ALA A 21 0.86 13.29 15.45
C ALA A 21 0.51 11.86 15.02
N GLN A 22 -0.23 11.18 15.89
CA GLN A 22 -0.84 9.89 15.58
C GLN A 22 -1.78 10.12 14.39
N ASN A 23 -1.79 9.16 13.49
CA ASN A 23 -2.56 9.21 12.25
C ASN A 23 -4.04 9.40 12.63
N ALA A 24 -4.73 10.33 12.00
CA ALA A 24 -6.15 10.61 12.26
C ALA A 24 -7.06 9.60 11.54
N PHE A 25 -6.63 8.34 11.47
CA PHE A 25 -7.34 7.27 10.77
C PHE A 25 -8.34 6.63 11.74
N GLY A 26 -9.52 6.32 11.26
CA GLY A 26 -10.52 5.49 11.94
C GLY A 26 -10.75 4.19 11.19
N ASP A 27 -11.61 3.35 11.77
CA ASP A 27 -12.11 2.12 11.18
C ASP A 27 -13.55 1.93 11.67
N SER A 28 -14.50 1.65 10.77
CA SER A 28 -15.89 1.43 11.16
C SER A 28 -16.13 0.04 11.77
N ASP A 29 -15.21 -0.91 11.55
CA ASP A 29 -15.28 -2.28 12.07
C ASP A 29 -13.86 -2.74 12.50
N PRO A 30 -13.31 -2.16 13.58
CA PRO A 30 -11.93 -2.38 13.98
C PRO A 30 -11.71 -3.79 14.53
N VAL A 31 -10.56 -4.37 14.19
CA VAL A 31 -10.05 -5.60 14.78
C VAL A 31 -8.99 -5.29 15.84
N ASP A 32 -9.09 -5.93 17.00
CA ASP A 32 -8.07 -5.88 18.05
C ASP A 32 -6.94 -6.87 17.75
N PHE A 33 -5.88 -6.37 17.09
CA PHE A 33 -4.74 -7.19 16.72
C PHE A 33 -3.78 -7.41 17.90
N PRO A 34 -3.21 -8.63 18.06
CA PRO A 34 -2.07 -8.81 18.94
C PRO A 34 -0.86 -8.00 18.44
N ARG A 35 0.07 -7.71 19.35
CA ARG A 35 1.28 -6.94 19.04
C ARG A 35 2.29 -7.77 18.22
N PRO A 36 3.01 -7.16 17.25
CA PRO A 36 2.85 -5.79 16.77
C PRO A 36 1.54 -5.64 15.98
N ALA A 37 0.75 -4.65 16.38
CA ALA A 37 -0.53 -4.29 15.76
C ALA A 37 -0.30 -3.16 14.73
N PRO A 38 -1.26 -2.85 13.84
CA PRO A 38 -1.08 -1.83 12.81
C PRO A 38 -0.58 -0.47 13.37
N GLN A 39 -1.12 -0.05 14.52
CA GLN A 39 -0.77 1.21 15.18
C GLN A 39 0.67 1.29 15.69
N ASP A 40 1.40 0.18 15.76
CA ASP A 40 2.84 0.17 16.11
C ASP A 40 3.74 0.55 14.93
N PHE A 41 3.20 0.53 13.70
CA PHE A 41 3.93 0.90 12.51
C PHE A 41 3.74 2.41 12.22
N PRO A 42 4.81 3.22 12.15
CA PRO A 42 4.67 4.68 12.08
C PRO A 42 4.29 5.23 10.69
N ILE A 43 4.18 4.35 9.68
CA ILE A 43 3.99 4.71 8.27
C ILE A 43 2.76 3.99 7.76
N HIS A 44 1.68 4.74 7.57
CA HIS A 44 0.45 4.24 6.98
C HIS A 44 0.21 4.86 5.61
N GLY A 45 -0.56 4.14 4.81
CA GLY A 45 -1.00 4.56 3.49
C GLY A 45 -2.36 3.98 3.18
N ILE A 46 -2.85 4.27 1.98
CA ILE A 46 -4.12 3.77 1.47
C ILE A 46 -3.89 3.03 0.16
N ASP A 47 -4.87 2.27 -0.27
CA ASP A 47 -5.03 1.94 -1.67
C ASP A 47 -6.44 2.26 -2.16
N ALA A 48 -6.55 2.62 -3.43
CA ALA A 48 -7.77 3.18 -3.99
C ALA A 48 -7.97 2.75 -5.45
N ALA A 49 -9.22 2.67 -5.86
CA ALA A 49 -9.67 2.42 -7.23
C ALA A 49 -10.83 3.37 -7.55
N ARG A 50 -11.48 3.19 -8.71
CA ARG A 50 -12.71 3.92 -9.08
C ARG A 50 -13.84 3.95 -8.05
N PHE A 51 -13.78 3.15 -6.98
CA PHE A 51 -14.80 3.14 -5.92
C PHE A 51 -14.61 4.30 -4.91
N GLN A 52 -13.44 4.95 -4.92
CA GLN A 52 -13.15 6.14 -4.12
C GLN A 52 -13.21 7.39 -5.03
N ASP A 53 -14.43 7.79 -5.42
CA ASP A 53 -14.70 8.83 -6.44
C ASP A 53 -13.96 10.15 -6.21
N HIS A 54 -13.91 10.65 -4.97
CA HIS A 54 -13.21 11.89 -4.64
C HIS A 54 -12.32 11.76 -3.40
N ILE A 55 -11.02 11.99 -3.61
CA ILE A 55 -10.00 12.03 -2.55
C ILE A 55 -9.42 13.45 -2.47
N ASP A 56 -9.66 14.15 -1.36
CA ASP A 56 -8.88 15.32 -0.97
C ASP A 56 -7.52 14.84 -0.45
N TRP A 57 -6.58 14.68 -1.39
CA TRP A 57 -5.23 14.21 -1.13
C TRP A 57 -4.45 15.09 -0.15
N ARG A 58 -4.73 16.40 -0.10
CA ARG A 58 -4.06 17.30 0.85
C ARG A 58 -4.56 17.04 2.26
N ARG A 59 -5.87 16.84 2.44
CA ARG A 59 -6.47 16.46 3.72
C ARG A 59 -6.02 15.05 4.15
N ALA A 60 -6.03 14.07 3.24
CA ALA A 60 -5.57 12.71 3.51
C ALA A 60 -4.09 12.68 3.94
N LYS A 61 -3.22 13.48 3.29
CA LYS A 61 -1.82 13.64 3.69
C LYS A 61 -1.68 14.23 5.09
N ARG A 62 -2.39 15.33 5.38
CA ARG A 62 -2.39 15.95 6.73
C ARG A 62 -2.87 14.97 7.80
N ALA A 63 -3.85 14.13 7.46
CA ALA A 63 -4.39 13.12 8.35
C ALA A 63 -3.45 11.94 8.62
N GLY A 64 -2.40 11.74 7.82
CA GLY A 64 -1.42 10.68 8.08
C GLY A 64 -1.07 9.80 6.88
N THR A 65 -1.71 9.97 5.72
CA THR A 65 -1.38 9.20 4.51
C THR A 65 0.05 9.51 4.08
N ARG A 66 0.94 8.51 4.09
CA ARG A 66 2.36 8.62 3.72
C ARG A 66 2.71 7.91 2.41
N PHE A 67 1.84 7.04 1.92
CA PHE A 67 1.93 6.44 0.60
C PHE A 67 0.54 6.09 0.08
N ALA A 68 0.43 5.85 -1.23
CA ALA A 68 -0.77 5.29 -1.82
C ALA A 68 -0.44 4.29 -2.95
N PHE A 69 -1.24 3.25 -3.10
CA PHE A 69 -1.29 2.44 -4.32
C PHE A 69 -2.64 2.67 -5.01
N VAL A 70 -2.63 3.00 -6.29
CA VAL A 70 -3.87 3.33 -7.02
C VAL A 70 -4.07 2.34 -8.15
N LYS A 71 -5.30 1.85 -8.33
CA LYS A 71 -5.62 0.90 -9.40
C LYS A 71 -5.38 1.58 -10.72
N ALA A 72 -4.60 0.95 -11.59
CA ALA A 72 -4.40 1.44 -12.94
C ALA A 72 -5.18 0.62 -13.95
N THR A 73 -5.01 -0.69 -13.91
CA THR A 73 -5.53 -1.57 -14.95
C THR A 73 -5.96 -2.90 -14.40
N GLU A 74 -6.82 -3.57 -15.15
CA GLU A 74 -7.25 -4.95 -14.91
C GLU A 74 -7.24 -5.69 -16.24
N GLY A 75 -6.70 -6.91 -16.25
CA GLY A 75 -6.66 -7.72 -17.47
C GLY A 75 -5.93 -7.05 -18.64
N GLY A 76 -6.49 -7.17 -19.85
CA GLY A 76 -5.82 -6.76 -21.09
C GLY A 76 -6.37 -5.47 -21.71
N ASP A 77 -7.42 -4.91 -21.10
CA ASP A 77 -8.36 -4.00 -21.77
C ASP A 77 -9.07 -3.03 -20.82
N LEU A 78 -9.02 -3.23 -19.49
CA LEU A 78 -9.66 -2.34 -18.54
C LEU A 78 -8.64 -1.35 -17.95
N LEU A 79 -8.91 -0.05 -18.15
CA LEU A 79 -8.28 1.05 -17.43
C LEU A 79 -9.23 1.51 -16.33
N ASP A 80 -8.70 1.70 -15.12
CA ASP A 80 -9.50 2.26 -14.03
C ASP A 80 -9.79 3.75 -14.33
N ALA A 81 -11.08 4.12 -14.28
CA ALA A 81 -11.54 5.44 -14.68
C ALA A 81 -10.96 6.57 -13.80
N GLU A 82 -10.65 6.28 -12.53
CA GLU A 82 -10.10 7.26 -11.60
C GLU A 82 -8.57 7.23 -11.50
N PHE A 83 -7.91 6.32 -12.21
CA PHE A 83 -6.45 6.17 -12.14
C PHE A 83 -5.71 7.50 -12.36
N ALA A 84 -6.06 8.22 -13.42
CA ALA A 84 -5.41 9.50 -13.73
C ALA A 84 -5.71 10.58 -12.69
N THR A 85 -6.94 10.62 -12.16
CA THR A 85 -7.35 11.55 -11.10
C THR A 85 -6.56 11.29 -9.83
N HIS A 86 -6.53 10.04 -9.38
CA HIS A 86 -5.86 9.60 -8.16
C HIS A 86 -4.34 9.76 -8.24
N LEU A 87 -3.71 9.31 -9.33
CA LEU A 87 -2.27 9.45 -9.55
C LEU A 87 -1.85 10.92 -9.47
N ASN A 88 -2.51 11.79 -10.24
CA ASN A 88 -2.14 13.21 -10.28
C ASN A 88 -2.48 13.93 -8.97
N GLY A 89 -3.57 13.54 -8.30
CA GLY A 89 -3.96 14.07 -6.99
C GLY A 89 -2.92 13.78 -5.91
N ALA A 90 -2.50 12.51 -5.80
CA ALA A 90 -1.46 12.08 -4.87
C ALA A 90 -0.11 12.79 -5.13
N LEU A 91 0.32 12.83 -6.39
CA LEU A 91 1.55 13.52 -6.80
C LEU A 91 1.53 15.01 -6.43
N ARG A 92 0.43 15.73 -6.74
CA ARG A 92 0.29 17.16 -6.40
C ARG A 92 0.26 17.42 -4.89
N ALA A 93 -0.26 16.48 -4.11
CA ALA A 93 -0.21 16.57 -2.64
C ALA A 93 1.17 16.18 -2.09
N GLY A 94 2.07 15.61 -2.90
CA GLY A 94 3.35 15.08 -2.46
C GLY A 94 3.19 13.83 -1.59
N VAL A 95 2.23 12.97 -1.93
CA VAL A 95 2.09 11.61 -1.40
C VAL A 95 2.80 10.66 -2.38
N PRO A 96 3.86 9.94 -1.95
CA PRO A 96 4.46 8.87 -2.76
C PRO A 96 3.38 7.90 -3.23
N VAL A 97 3.31 7.66 -4.55
CA VAL A 97 2.23 6.88 -5.16
C VAL A 97 2.77 5.85 -6.14
N GLY A 98 2.20 4.65 -6.08
CA GLY A 98 2.42 3.55 -7.02
C GLY A 98 1.13 3.16 -7.72
N ALA A 99 1.26 2.43 -8.82
CA ALA A 99 0.12 1.91 -9.58
C ALA A 99 0.04 0.39 -9.40
N TYR A 100 -1.17 -0.15 -9.26
CA TYR A 100 -1.37 -1.59 -9.21
C TYR A 100 -2.18 -2.13 -10.39
N HIS A 101 -1.90 -3.38 -10.74
CA HIS A 101 -2.59 -4.14 -11.78
C HIS A 101 -3.36 -5.30 -11.16
N PHE A 102 -4.67 -5.34 -11.35
CA PHE A 102 -5.50 -6.47 -10.93
C PHE A 102 -5.43 -7.59 -11.98
N TYR A 103 -4.84 -8.73 -11.62
CA TYR A 103 -4.55 -9.79 -12.57
C TYR A 103 -5.80 -10.56 -13.00
N TYR A 104 -5.91 -10.83 -14.30
CA TYR A 104 -7.04 -11.53 -14.90
C TYR A 104 -6.59 -12.83 -15.58
N PHE A 105 -6.96 -13.99 -15.03
CA PHE A 105 -6.40 -15.29 -15.46
C PHE A 105 -6.74 -15.72 -16.88
N CYS A 106 -7.78 -15.14 -17.48
CA CYS A 106 -8.19 -15.43 -18.85
C CYS A 106 -7.45 -14.56 -19.90
N THR A 107 -6.54 -13.68 -19.47
CA THR A 107 -5.69 -12.88 -20.36
C THR A 107 -4.22 -13.27 -20.22
N PRO A 108 -3.47 -13.47 -21.32
CA PRO A 108 -2.06 -13.81 -21.23
C PRO A 108 -1.23 -12.77 -20.47
N PRO A 109 -0.27 -13.16 -19.61
CA PRO A 109 0.49 -12.24 -18.75
C PRO A 109 1.23 -11.15 -19.53
N ARG A 110 1.69 -11.46 -20.75
CA ARG A 110 2.37 -10.49 -21.62
C ARG A 110 1.44 -9.40 -22.15
N VAL A 111 0.17 -9.73 -22.38
CA VAL A 111 -0.84 -8.76 -22.83
C VAL A 111 -1.15 -7.80 -21.67
N GLN A 112 -1.40 -8.35 -20.49
CA GLN A 112 -1.64 -7.57 -19.26
C GLN A 112 -0.47 -6.64 -18.93
N ALA A 113 0.77 -7.13 -18.99
CA ALA A 113 1.95 -6.31 -18.71
C ALA A 113 2.10 -5.14 -19.70
N ARG A 114 1.85 -5.37 -20.99
CA ARG A 114 1.85 -4.30 -22.01
C ARG A 114 0.72 -3.32 -21.81
N TRP A 115 -0.45 -3.79 -21.37
CA TRP A 115 -1.59 -2.95 -21.05
C TRP A 115 -1.29 -2.03 -19.86
N PHE A 116 -0.70 -2.57 -18.80
CA PHE A 116 -0.23 -1.77 -17.67
C PHE A 116 0.80 -0.72 -18.09
N ILE A 117 1.84 -1.12 -18.84
CA ILE A 117 2.88 -0.20 -19.35
C ILE A 117 2.32 0.91 -20.24
N ARG A 118 1.29 0.61 -21.04
CA ARG A 118 0.65 1.62 -21.90
C ARG A 118 -0.01 2.75 -21.10
N HIS A 119 -0.54 2.44 -19.92
CA HIS A 119 -1.35 3.38 -19.13
C HIS A 119 -0.62 3.98 -17.94
N VAL A 120 0.36 3.27 -17.38
CA VAL A 120 1.12 3.72 -16.23
C VAL A 120 2.42 4.38 -16.71
N PRO A 121 2.62 5.68 -16.46
CA PRO A 121 3.78 6.37 -16.99
C PRO A 121 5.03 6.02 -16.17
N LYS A 122 6.17 5.85 -16.84
CA LYS A 122 7.48 5.78 -16.19
C LYS A 122 7.90 7.17 -15.71
N ARG A 123 7.57 7.54 -14.47
CA ARG A 123 7.89 8.86 -13.89
C ARG A 123 8.77 8.74 -12.65
N ARG A 124 9.73 9.67 -12.54
CA ARG A 124 10.59 9.79 -11.37
C ARG A 124 9.74 10.06 -10.12
N GLY A 125 10.07 9.42 -9.01
CA GLY A 125 9.38 9.58 -7.72
C GLY A 125 8.09 8.76 -7.58
N MET A 126 7.78 7.86 -8.51
CA MET A 126 6.72 6.85 -8.30
C MET A 126 7.25 5.65 -7.52
N LEU A 127 6.40 5.06 -6.68
CA LEU A 127 6.66 3.79 -6.01
C LEU A 127 6.74 2.65 -7.05
N PRO A 128 7.38 1.52 -6.73
CA PRO A 128 7.38 0.36 -7.61
C PRO A 128 5.95 -0.06 -8.00
N PRO A 129 5.75 -0.56 -9.23
CA PRO A 129 4.44 -1.06 -9.65
C PRO A 129 4.07 -2.30 -8.83
N VAL A 130 2.77 -2.51 -8.63
CA VAL A 130 2.24 -3.66 -7.90
C VAL A 130 1.52 -4.60 -8.84
N LEU A 131 1.80 -5.90 -8.71
CA LEU A 131 0.97 -6.96 -9.25
C LEU A 131 0.02 -7.45 -8.15
N ASP A 132 -1.28 -7.19 -8.32
CA ASP A 132 -2.34 -7.71 -7.47
C ASP A 132 -2.83 -9.04 -8.06
N MET A 133 -2.66 -10.13 -7.30
CA MET A 133 -3.18 -11.44 -7.64
C MET A 133 -4.06 -11.97 -6.51
N GLU A 134 -5.36 -11.99 -6.78
CA GLU A 134 -6.36 -12.60 -5.93
C GLU A 134 -7.46 -13.27 -6.75
N TRP A 135 -8.32 -14.05 -6.09
CA TRP A 135 -9.48 -14.65 -6.75
C TRP A 135 -10.58 -13.61 -6.93
N ASN A 136 -10.87 -13.26 -8.18
CA ASN A 136 -12.04 -12.45 -8.51
C ASN A 136 -13.30 -13.32 -8.56
N HIS A 137 -13.97 -13.49 -7.41
CA HIS A 137 -15.19 -14.30 -7.28
C HIS A 137 -16.37 -13.71 -8.06
N HIS A 138 -16.34 -12.41 -8.35
CA HIS A 138 -17.43 -11.68 -8.99
C HIS A 138 -17.22 -11.48 -10.50
N SER A 139 -16.14 -12.02 -11.08
CA SER A 139 -15.89 -11.83 -12.51
C SER A 139 -16.96 -12.52 -13.35
N PRO A 140 -17.77 -11.80 -14.14
CA PRO A 140 -18.77 -12.45 -15.00
C PRO A 140 -18.14 -13.20 -16.18
N THR A 141 -16.87 -12.91 -16.49
CA THR A 141 -16.22 -13.28 -17.75
C THR A 141 -14.98 -14.16 -17.58
N CYS A 142 -14.44 -14.30 -16.37
CA CYS A 142 -13.34 -15.23 -16.10
C CYS A 142 -13.49 -15.95 -14.77
N GLN A 143 -13.83 -17.23 -14.86
CA GLN A 143 -13.90 -18.15 -13.73
C GLN A 143 -12.67 -19.08 -13.67
N HIS A 144 -11.66 -18.84 -14.51
CA HIS A 144 -10.48 -19.70 -14.60
C HIS A 144 -9.60 -19.58 -13.35
N ARG A 145 -9.37 -20.72 -12.68
CA ARG A 145 -8.48 -20.85 -11.52
C ARG A 145 -7.34 -21.82 -11.84
N PRO A 146 -6.25 -21.35 -12.47
CA PRO A 146 -5.13 -22.22 -12.79
C PRO A 146 -4.43 -22.70 -11.51
N ASN A 147 -3.70 -23.80 -11.61
CA ASN A 147 -2.96 -24.33 -10.46
C ASN A 147 -1.82 -23.39 -10.04
N GLY A 148 -1.33 -23.55 -8.80
CA GLY A 148 -0.31 -22.68 -8.23
C GLY A 148 1.01 -22.57 -9.03
N ALA A 149 1.41 -23.62 -9.75
CA ALA A 149 2.60 -23.58 -10.60
C ALA A 149 2.39 -22.67 -11.81
N GLN A 150 1.22 -22.74 -12.44
CA GLN A 150 0.82 -21.87 -13.54
C GLN A 150 0.67 -20.41 -13.07
N VAL A 151 0.04 -20.19 -11.92
CA VAL A 151 -0.08 -18.86 -11.29
C VAL A 151 1.29 -18.21 -11.12
N ARG A 152 2.23 -18.89 -10.46
CA ARG A 152 3.60 -18.36 -10.26
C ARG A 152 4.35 -18.15 -11.57
N LYS A 153 4.14 -19.01 -12.57
CA LYS A 153 4.76 -18.84 -13.90
C LYS A 153 4.24 -17.56 -14.57
N SER A 154 2.94 -17.32 -14.53
CA SER A 154 2.31 -16.12 -15.06
C SER A 154 2.78 -14.86 -14.35
N ALA A 155 2.81 -14.88 -13.02
CA ALA A 155 3.34 -13.80 -12.20
C ALA A 155 4.78 -13.43 -12.60
N LYS A 156 5.70 -14.42 -12.68
CA LYS A 156 7.09 -14.18 -13.09
C LYS A 156 7.22 -13.54 -14.48
N ILE A 157 6.34 -13.90 -15.42
CA ILE A 157 6.36 -13.30 -16.77
C ILE A 157 5.96 -11.82 -16.67
N PHE A 158 4.88 -11.52 -15.96
CA PHE A 158 4.40 -10.15 -15.78
C PHE A 158 5.43 -9.29 -15.03
N LEU A 159 5.89 -9.77 -13.87
CA LEU A 159 6.84 -9.06 -13.01
C LEU A 159 8.14 -8.70 -13.74
N ARG A 160 8.73 -9.65 -14.49
CA ARG A 160 9.95 -9.39 -15.25
C ARG A 160 9.77 -8.35 -16.35
N ILE A 161 8.62 -8.31 -17.01
CA ILE A 161 8.34 -7.31 -18.04
C ILE A 161 8.27 -5.92 -17.41
N LEU A 162 7.60 -5.79 -16.26
CA LEU A 162 7.52 -4.54 -15.53
C LEU A 162 8.88 -4.11 -14.98
N GLU A 163 9.63 -5.02 -14.37
CA GLU A 163 10.97 -4.72 -13.85
C GLU A 163 11.90 -4.18 -14.94
N ASN A 164 11.91 -4.83 -16.11
CA ASN A 164 12.69 -4.37 -17.25
C ASN A 164 12.24 -2.99 -17.78
N HIS A 165 10.94 -2.70 -17.74
CA HIS A 165 10.42 -1.43 -18.24
C HIS A 165 10.67 -0.28 -17.24
N TYR A 166 10.29 -0.47 -15.98
CA TYR A 166 10.33 0.57 -14.96
C TYR A 166 11.71 0.72 -14.30
N GLY A 167 12.57 -0.30 -14.35
CA GLY A 167 13.84 -0.30 -13.62
C GLY A 167 13.65 -0.43 -12.10
N GLN A 168 12.43 -0.76 -11.66
CA GLN A 168 12.04 -0.97 -10.28
C GLN A 168 11.52 -2.39 -10.15
N ARG A 169 11.92 -3.07 -9.08
CA ARG A 169 11.38 -4.40 -8.78
C ARG A 169 9.93 -4.29 -8.32
N PRO A 170 8.96 -4.91 -9.01
CA PRO A 170 7.56 -4.79 -8.61
C PRO A 170 7.27 -5.41 -7.25
N ILE A 171 6.22 -4.92 -6.60
CA ILE A 171 5.67 -5.51 -5.37
C ILE A 171 4.57 -6.51 -5.76
N VAL A 172 4.41 -7.58 -4.98
CA VAL A 172 3.34 -8.56 -5.18
C VAL A 172 2.31 -8.43 -4.07
N TYR A 173 1.07 -8.15 -4.43
CA TYR A 173 -0.07 -8.21 -3.51
C TYR A 173 -0.80 -9.55 -3.61
N THR A 174 -1.29 -10.05 -2.47
CA THR A 174 -2.11 -11.27 -2.42
C THR A 174 -2.98 -11.34 -1.16
N THR A 175 -3.99 -12.21 -1.21
CA THR A 175 -4.87 -12.55 -0.10
C THR A 175 -4.57 -13.94 0.49
N PRO A 176 -5.03 -14.25 1.71
CA PRO A 176 -4.73 -15.52 2.38
C PRO A 176 -5.26 -16.73 1.63
N GLY A 177 -6.52 -16.66 1.17
CA GLY A 177 -7.14 -17.75 0.41
C GLY A 177 -6.41 -17.99 -0.91
N PHE A 178 -6.05 -16.93 -1.63
CA PHE A 178 -5.31 -17.05 -2.88
C PHE A 178 -3.92 -17.67 -2.66
N ASP A 179 -3.20 -17.23 -1.63
CA ASP A 179 -1.86 -17.76 -1.35
C ASP A 179 -1.90 -19.22 -0.88
N ARG A 180 -2.86 -19.59 -0.04
CA ARG A 180 -3.05 -21.00 0.37
C ARG A 180 -3.24 -21.91 -0.83
N ASP A 181 -4.07 -21.51 -1.79
CA ASP A 181 -4.42 -22.33 -2.95
C ASP A 181 -3.30 -22.37 -3.99
N THR A 182 -2.52 -21.29 -4.12
CA THR A 182 -1.56 -21.12 -5.22
C THR A 182 -0.10 -21.16 -4.79
N GLY A 183 0.21 -20.89 -3.53
CA GLY A 183 1.54 -20.69 -2.99
C GLY A 183 2.29 -19.56 -3.68
N LEU A 184 1.65 -18.40 -3.87
CA LEU A 184 2.22 -17.24 -4.55
C LEU A 184 3.42 -16.65 -3.77
N THR A 185 3.38 -16.67 -2.44
CA THR A 185 4.46 -16.25 -1.51
C THR A 185 5.75 -17.05 -1.67
N ARG A 186 5.72 -18.19 -2.38
CA ARG A 186 6.93 -18.93 -2.77
C ARG A 186 7.76 -18.20 -3.83
N LEU A 187 7.25 -17.14 -4.45
CA LEU A 187 8.06 -16.25 -5.29
C LEU A 187 9.14 -15.58 -4.42
N ARG A 188 10.40 -15.81 -4.76
CA ARG A 188 11.55 -15.22 -4.06
C ARG A 188 12.01 -13.95 -4.75
N GLY A 189 12.59 -13.05 -3.96
CA GLY A 189 13.19 -11.81 -4.45
C GLY A 189 12.22 -10.64 -4.61
N TYR A 190 10.95 -10.77 -4.24
CA TYR A 190 9.96 -9.70 -4.31
C TYR A 190 9.55 -9.24 -2.91
N ASP A 191 9.29 -7.93 -2.78
CA ASP A 191 8.57 -7.40 -1.63
C ASP A 191 7.07 -7.79 -1.75
N PHE A 192 6.47 -8.18 -0.62
CA PHE A 192 5.06 -8.56 -0.58
C PHE A 192 4.21 -7.50 0.13
N TRP A 193 3.03 -7.25 -0.45
CA TRP A 193 1.94 -6.54 0.17
C TRP A 193 0.86 -7.57 0.54
N LEU A 194 0.71 -7.88 1.82
CA LEU A 194 -0.17 -8.95 2.26
C LEU A 194 -1.48 -8.37 2.82
N ARG A 195 -2.62 -8.87 2.34
CA ARG A 195 -3.90 -8.58 2.98
C ARG A 195 -4.14 -9.54 4.14
N SER A 196 -4.41 -9.00 5.32
CA SER A 196 -4.85 -9.75 6.48
C SER A 196 -5.66 -8.84 7.40
N THR A 197 -6.98 -8.91 7.31
CA THR A 197 -7.88 -7.95 7.98
C THR A 197 -8.53 -8.49 9.25
N ALA A 198 -8.22 -9.74 9.64
CA ALA A 198 -8.75 -10.39 10.84
C ALA A 198 -7.65 -10.91 11.78
N GLU A 199 -6.44 -11.10 11.27
CA GLU A 199 -5.28 -11.62 12.01
C GLU A 199 -4.02 -10.87 11.58
N THR A 200 -2.93 -10.98 12.35
CA THR A 200 -1.63 -10.40 11.93
C THR A 200 -1.04 -11.17 10.74
N PRO A 201 -0.17 -10.56 9.92
CA PRO A 201 0.52 -11.29 8.85
C PRO A 201 1.34 -12.48 9.35
N ALA A 202 1.83 -12.45 10.59
CA ALA A 202 2.59 -13.55 11.19
C ALA A 202 1.72 -14.80 11.44
N GLN A 203 0.44 -14.60 11.75
CA GLN A 203 -0.54 -15.68 11.93
C GLN A 203 -1.01 -16.20 10.56
N THR A 204 -1.37 -15.29 9.65
CA THR A 204 -1.96 -15.63 8.36
C THR A 204 -0.96 -16.17 7.34
N PHE A 205 0.28 -15.68 7.37
CA PHE A 205 1.37 -16.05 6.44
C PHE A 205 2.63 -16.42 7.23
N PRO A 206 2.63 -17.56 7.95
CA PRO A 206 3.72 -17.90 8.87
C PRO A 206 5.07 -18.01 8.15
N GLY A 207 6.06 -17.29 8.66
CA GLY A 207 7.42 -17.25 8.11
C GLY A 207 7.58 -16.44 6.81
N GLN A 208 6.52 -15.78 6.32
CA GLN A 208 6.59 -14.94 5.13
C GLN A 208 6.93 -13.50 5.48
N GLY A 209 8.02 -12.99 4.89
CA GLY A 209 8.34 -11.57 4.95
C GLY A 209 7.35 -10.73 4.15
N TRP A 210 6.99 -9.56 4.70
CA TRP A 210 6.11 -8.59 4.06
C TRP A 210 6.68 -7.18 4.20
N ARG A 211 6.37 -6.34 3.21
CA ARG A 211 6.76 -4.93 3.14
C ARG A 211 5.58 -4.01 3.43
N PHE A 212 4.40 -4.41 2.97
CA PHE A 212 3.14 -3.72 3.22
C PHE A 212 2.09 -4.69 3.75
N TRP A 213 1.23 -4.21 4.61
CA TRP A 213 0.12 -4.98 5.17
C TRP A 213 -1.17 -4.18 5.03
N GLN A 214 -2.13 -4.71 4.27
CA GLN A 214 -3.51 -4.21 4.27
C GLN A 214 -4.25 -4.82 5.45
N TYR A 215 -4.55 -3.99 6.44
CA TYR A 215 -5.09 -4.44 7.72
C TYR A 215 -6.58 -4.17 7.88
N THR A 216 -7.17 -3.35 7.01
CA THR A 216 -8.61 -3.08 7.01
C THR A 216 -9.10 -2.67 5.62
N GLY A 217 -10.35 -3.01 5.32
CA GLY A 217 -11.12 -2.47 4.19
C GLY A 217 -12.33 -1.63 4.61
N THR A 218 -12.46 -1.36 5.91
CA THR A 218 -13.49 -0.53 6.54
C THR A 218 -12.90 0.75 7.12
N GLY A 219 -11.73 1.14 6.60
CA GLY A 219 -10.99 2.29 7.07
C GLY A 219 -11.67 3.62 6.75
N LEU A 220 -11.52 4.57 7.68
CA LEU A 220 -12.04 5.93 7.58
C LEU A 220 -10.88 6.93 7.60
N VAL A 221 -10.62 7.59 6.48
CA VAL A 221 -9.50 8.53 6.34
C VAL A 221 -10.03 9.93 6.03
N PRO A 222 -9.72 10.96 6.85
CA PRO A 222 -10.14 12.32 6.56
C PRO A 222 -9.67 12.78 5.17
N GLY A 223 -10.62 13.19 4.33
CA GLY A 223 -10.38 13.53 2.93
C GLY A 223 -10.90 12.49 1.94
N ILE A 224 -11.42 11.35 2.42
CA ILE A 224 -12.04 10.31 1.62
C ILE A 224 -13.46 10.08 2.14
N THR A 225 -14.42 10.07 1.24
CA THR A 225 -15.82 9.72 1.57
C THR A 225 -15.97 8.20 1.53
N GLY A 226 -16.62 7.63 2.55
CA GLY A 226 -16.83 6.19 2.64
C GLY A 226 -15.59 5.43 3.08
N HIS A 227 -15.60 4.12 2.86
CA HIS A 227 -14.52 3.23 3.27
C HIS A 227 -13.35 3.26 2.29
N VAL A 228 -12.15 3.10 2.84
CA VAL A 228 -10.91 2.95 2.08
C VAL A 228 -10.06 1.87 2.73
N ASP A 229 -9.32 1.13 1.90
CA ASP A 229 -8.35 0.16 2.38
C ASP A 229 -7.16 0.90 3.01
N ILE A 230 -6.78 0.49 4.23
CA ILE A 230 -5.65 1.10 4.95
C ILE A 230 -4.53 0.08 5.12
N ASN A 231 -3.33 0.59 4.91
CA ASN A 231 -2.10 -0.17 4.87
C ASN A 231 -1.06 0.37 5.83
N VAL A 232 -0.18 -0.50 6.31
CA VAL A 232 1.06 -0.11 6.99
C VAL A 232 2.29 -0.61 6.24
N PHE A 233 3.40 0.13 6.38
CA PHE A 233 4.72 -0.30 5.92
C PHE A 233 5.48 -0.98 7.07
N ASN A 234 6.14 -2.10 6.77
CA ASN A 234 6.96 -2.84 7.72
C ASN A 234 8.32 -2.15 7.94
N GLY A 235 8.37 -1.26 8.93
CA GLY A 235 9.61 -0.65 9.41
C GLY A 235 9.41 0.70 10.08
N SER A 236 10.51 1.26 10.60
CA SER A 236 10.53 2.58 11.21
C SER A 236 10.41 3.71 10.16
N ARG A 237 10.26 4.96 10.62
CA ARG A 237 10.35 6.14 9.74
C ARG A 237 11.69 6.23 9.00
N ALA A 238 12.77 5.74 9.61
CA ALA A 238 14.09 5.72 8.97
C ALA A 238 14.17 4.65 7.88
N ASP A 239 13.59 3.48 8.12
CA ASP A 239 13.51 2.40 7.13
C ASP A 239 12.66 2.81 5.93
N TRP A 240 11.57 3.53 6.16
CA TRP A 240 10.76 4.10 5.09
C TRP A 240 11.54 5.05 4.18
N ARG A 241 12.31 6.00 4.76
CA ARG A 241 13.14 6.92 3.97
C ARG A 241 14.19 6.19 3.15
N ARG A 242 14.83 5.17 3.75
CA ARG A 242 15.83 4.33 3.07
C ARG A 242 15.20 3.52 1.93
N TRP A 243 14.03 2.93 2.18
CA TRP A 243 13.32 2.14 1.17
C TRP A 243 12.88 3.04 0.01
N LEU A 244 12.36 4.24 0.27
CA LEU A 244 12.04 5.22 -0.78
C LEU A 244 13.27 5.57 -1.62
N SER A 245 14.42 5.89 -1.00
CA SER A 245 15.62 6.27 -1.76
C SER A 245 16.16 5.15 -2.66
N GLN A 246 15.82 3.90 -2.36
CA GLN A 246 16.25 2.72 -3.13
C GLN A 246 15.24 2.27 -4.19
N ASN A 247 13.96 2.64 -4.02
CA ASN A 247 12.87 2.05 -4.79
C ASN A 247 12.06 3.07 -5.58
N LEU A 248 12.30 4.37 -5.44
CA LEU A 248 11.73 5.37 -6.34
C LEU A 248 12.48 5.36 -7.68
N ASN A 249 11.71 5.39 -8.78
CA ASN A 249 12.23 5.63 -10.13
C ASN A 249 12.80 7.05 -10.27
#